data_AF-M1B4H4-F1
#
_entry.id   AF-M1B4H4-F1
#
_cell.length_a   1.000
_cell.length_b   1.000
_cell.length_c   1.000
_cell.angle_alpha   90.00
_cell.angle_beta   90.00
_cell.angle_gamma   90.00
#
_symmetry.space_group_name_H-M   'P 1'
#
loop_
_entity.id
_entity.type
_entity.pdbx_description
1 polymer ?
#
loop_
_entity_poly.entity_id
_entity_poly.type
_entity_poly.pdbx_seq_one_letter_code
_entity_poly.pdbx_strand_id
1 'polypeptide(L)'
;MGWLITVGEEGEISLLHPFSDVHIELPHQNTTVEYTNHQINPLTCFISKAVLSATPSHTSDYLLMVIDGNFRFLSFWRPEDIRWTRVTWEGNNHRFFTDLIYFNNQIYAVDYWGNLLVCNVADVVSPRLTKCHIIPSEYDEHFR
;
A
#
# COMPACT_ATOMS: atom_id res chain seq x y z
N MET A 1 -2.12 -17.44 7.29
CA MET A 1 -3.42 -16.88 7.74
C MET A 1 -3.41 -15.39 7.42
N GLY A 2 -4.51 -14.86 6.89
CA GLY A 2 -4.60 -13.45 6.49
C GLY A 2 -4.99 -12.53 7.65
N TRP A 3 -4.73 -11.24 7.48
CA TRP A 3 -5.15 -10.17 8.39
C TRP A 3 -6.15 -9.27 7.67
N LEU A 4 -7.06 -8.67 8.43
CA LEU A 4 -7.96 -7.64 7.92
C LEU A 4 -7.34 -6.27 8.20
N ILE A 5 -7.51 -5.33 7.27
CA ILE A 5 -7.26 -3.91 7.54
C ILE A 5 -8.60 -3.20 7.67
N THR A 6 -8.75 -2.40 8.71
CA THR A 6 -9.98 -1.68 8.99
C THR A 6 -9.70 -0.19 9.09
N VAL A 7 -10.67 0.62 8.65
CA VAL A 7 -10.65 2.08 8.75
C VAL A 7 -11.92 2.51 9.47
N GLY A 8 -11.76 3.21 10.60
CA GLY A 8 -12.84 3.78 11.40
C GLY A 8 -13.44 5.05 10.78
N GLU A 9 -14.57 5.51 11.31
CA GLU A 9 -15.29 6.68 10.80
C GLU A 9 -14.46 7.98 10.90
N GLU A 10 -13.65 8.12 11.94
CA GLU A 10 -12.79 9.30 12.12
C GLU A 10 -11.44 9.14 11.42
N GLY A 11 -11.13 7.94 10.94
CA GLY A 11 -9.93 7.63 10.18
C GLY A 11 -8.86 6.82 10.92
N GLU A 12 -9.22 6.21 12.04
CA GLU A 12 -8.39 5.24 12.74
C GLU A 12 -8.15 4.04 11.85
N ILE A 13 -6.89 3.60 11.75
CA ILE A 13 -6.53 2.45 10.92
C ILE A 13 -5.99 1.37 11.85
N SER A 14 -6.36 0.13 11.61
CA SER A 14 -5.82 -1.01 12.36
C SER A 14 -5.73 -2.29 11.53
N LEU A 15 -4.82 -3.18 11.93
CA LEU A 15 -4.81 -4.57 11.46
C LEU A 15 -5.51 -5.44 12.50
N LEU A 16 -6.42 -6.29 12.05
CA LEU A 16 -7.16 -7.23 12.89
C LEU A 16 -6.86 -8.68 12.47
N HIS A 17 -6.47 -9.50 13.43
CA HIS A 17 -6.42 -10.95 13.24
C HIS A 17 -7.82 -11.53 13.44
N PRO A 18 -8.44 -12.16 12.41
CA PRO A 18 -9.88 -12.47 12.42
C PRO A 18 -10.32 -13.54 13.43
N PHE A 19 -9.39 -14.23 14.08
CA PHE A 19 -9.70 -15.36 14.98
C PHE A 19 -9.04 -15.28 16.36
N SER A 20 -8.27 -14.23 16.67
CA SER A 20 -7.50 -14.19 17.92
C SER A 20 -7.62 -12.88 18.69
N ASP A 21 -8.56 -12.01 18.31
CA ASP A 21 -8.80 -10.68 18.88
C ASP A 21 -7.56 -9.75 18.93
N VAL A 22 -6.46 -10.16 18.28
CA VAL A 22 -5.25 -9.35 18.18
C VAL A 22 -5.52 -8.22 17.21
N HIS A 23 -5.33 -7.00 17.69
CA HIS A 23 -5.40 -5.78 16.91
C HIS A 23 -4.07 -5.03 17.02
N ILE A 24 -3.65 -4.42 15.91
CA ILE A 24 -2.47 -3.57 15.83
C ILE A 24 -2.93 -2.21 15.34
N GLU A 25 -2.77 -1.19 16.17
CA GLU A 25 -3.06 0.18 15.78
C GLU A 25 -2.01 0.67 14.76
N LEU A 26 -2.49 1.30 13.71
CA LEU A 26 -1.66 1.88 12.66
C LEU A 26 -1.76 3.41 12.71
N PRO A 27 -0.82 4.13 12.09
CA PRO A 27 -0.92 5.58 12.00
C PRO A 27 -2.24 5.99 11.34
N HIS A 28 -2.87 7.02 11.90
CA HIS A 28 -4.13 7.56 11.42
C HIS A 28 -4.06 8.01 9.95
N GLN A 29 -5.17 7.95 9.21
CA GLN A 29 -5.18 8.27 7.76
C GLN A 29 -4.67 9.67 7.44
N ASN A 30 -4.85 10.63 8.36
CA ASN A 30 -4.36 12.01 8.23
C ASN A 30 -2.83 12.14 8.28
N THR A 31 -2.11 11.08 8.63
CA THR A 31 -0.65 11.04 8.62
C THR A 31 -0.08 10.66 7.25
N THR A 32 -0.93 10.25 6.30
CA THR A 32 -0.53 10.06 4.91
C THR A 32 -0.10 11.37 4.25
N VAL A 33 0.79 11.25 3.28
CA VAL A 33 1.32 12.42 2.56
C VAL A 33 0.18 13.13 1.82
N GLU A 34 0.10 14.45 1.93
CA GLU A 34 -0.90 15.28 1.24
C GLU A 34 -2.36 14.84 1.48
N TYR A 35 -2.67 14.30 2.66
CA TYR A 35 -4.01 13.80 3.02
C TYR A 35 -5.14 14.74 2.60
N THR A 36 -5.02 16.05 2.85
CA THR A 36 -6.05 17.06 2.53
C THR A 36 -6.40 17.13 1.04
N ASN A 37 -5.45 16.83 0.16
CA ASN A 37 -5.66 16.88 -1.29
C ASN A 37 -6.25 15.57 -1.83
N HIS A 38 -6.24 14.51 -1.00
CA HIS A 38 -6.49 13.13 -1.40
C HIS A 38 -7.58 12.47 -0.57
N GLN A 39 -8.38 13.28 0.13
CA GLN A 39 -9.53 12.84 0.89
C GLN A 39 -10.49 12.09 -0.03
N ILE A 40 -11.10 11.07 0.56
CA ILE A 40 -12.05 10.22 -0.12
C ILE A 40 -13.46 10.65 0.27
N ASN A 41 -14.43 10.44 -0.62
CA ASN A 41 -15.85 10.62 -0.30
C ASN A 41 -16.21 9.69 0.89
N PRO A 42 -17.04 10.13 1.86
CA PRO A 42 -17.48 9.31 2.99
C PRO A 42 -18.02 7.91 2.64
N LEU A 43 -18.45 7.68 1.39
CA LEU A 43 -18.96 6.40 0.89
C LEU A 43 -17.86 5.39 0.49
N THR A 44 -16.58 5.72 0.65
CA THR A 44 -15.46 4.92 0.13
C THR A 44 -14.34 4.80 1.17
N CYS A 45 -13.81 3.58 1.33
CA CYS A 45 -12.76 3.30 2.31
C CYS A 45 -11.43 3.97 1.89
N PHE A 46 -10.74 4.61 2.83
CA PHE A 46 -9.44 5.26 2.60
C PHE A 46 -8.36 4.29 2.12
N ILE A 47 -8.39 3.05 2.62
CA ILE A 47 -7.50 1.97 2.19
C ILE A 47 -8.29 0.98 1.35
N SER A 48 -7.88 0.83 0.09
CA SER A 48 -8.56 -0.08 -0.85
C SER A 48 -7.95 -1.48 -0.89
N LYS A 49 -6.66 -1.62 -0.58
CA LYS A 49 -5.97 -2.91 -0.47
C LYS A 49 -4.75 -2.84 0.43
N ALA A 50 -4.38 -3.96 1.04
CA ALA A 50 -3.19 -4.09 1.87
C ALA A 50 -2.51 -5.44 1.67
N VAL A 51 -1.19 -5.47 1.79
CA VAL A 51 -0.36 -6.69 1.79
C VAL A 51 0.71 -6.62 2.87
N LEU A 52 1.00 -7.78 3.47
CA LEU A 52 2.02 -7.95 4.51
C LEU A 52 3.16 -8.81 3.96
N SER A 53 4.40 -8.40 4.19
CA SER A 53 5.58 -9.19 3.81
C SER A 53 5.84 -10.40 4.72
N ALA A 54 5.34 -10.34 5.96
CA ALA A 54 5.36 -11.43 6.92
C ALA A 54 4.18 -11.29 7.87
N THR A 55 3.84 -12.35 8.61
CA THR A 55 2.70 -12.32 9.54
C THR A 55 3.07 -11.60 10.85
N PRO A 56 2.33 -10.56 11.26
CA PRO A 56 2.58 -9.85 12.51
C PRO A 56 2.49 -10.71 13.77
N SER A 57 1.85 -11.89 13.71
CA SER A 57 1.78 -12.83 14.84
C SER A 57 3.11 -13.50 15.17
N HIS A 58 4.07 -13.54 14.23
CA HIS A 58 5.32 -14.29 14.39
C HIS A 58 6.58 -13.40 14.42
N THR A 59 6.49 -12.17 13.91
CA THR A 59 7.63 -11.26 13.79
C THR A 59 7.17 -9.81 13.82
N SER A 60 8.04 -8.92 14.33
CA SER A 60 7.94 -7.48 14.16
C SER A 60 8.70 -6.96 12.94
N ASP A 61 9.48 -7.82 12.27
CA ASP A 61 10.15 -7.48 11.01
C ASP A 61 9.21 -7.80 9.84
N TYR A 62 8.26 -6.89 9.61
CA TYR A 62 7.37 -6.94 8.46
C TYR A 62 7.14 -5.55 7.89
N LEU A 63 6.76 -5.52 6.61
CA LEU A 63 6.32 -4.34 5.91
C LEU A 63 4.85 -4.51 5.54
N LEU A 64 4.05 -3.50 5.86
CA LEU A 64 2.68 -3.34 5.40
C LEU A 64 2.68 -2.36 4.22
N MET A 65 2.27 -2.80 3.04
CA MET A 65 2.05 -1.92 1.90
C MET A 65 0.56 -1.82 1.61
N VAL A 66 0.09 -0.61 1.32
CA VAL A 66 -1.32 -0.31 1.10
C VAL A 66 -1.53 0.49 -0.18
N ILE A 67 -2.74 0.39 -0.72
CA ILE A 67 -3.28 1.33 -1.70
C ILE A 67 -4.17 2.33 -0.96
N ASP A 68 -3.73 3.57 -0.85
CA ASP A 68 -4.41 4.63 -0.08
C ASP A 68 -4.90 5.82 -0.92
N GLY A 69 -5.89 6.52 -0.36
CA GLY A 69 -6.37 7.81 -0.87
C GLY A 69 -7.15 7.72 -2.18
N ASN A 70 -7.74 8.85 -2.58
CA ASN A 70 -8.64 8.90 -3.75
C ASN A 70 -7.92 8.56 -5.07
N PHE A 71 -6.65 8.95 -5.19
CA PHE A 71 -5.84 8.61 -6.35
C PHE A 71 -5.16 7.24 -6.24
N ARG A 72 -5.42 6.44 -5.19
CA ARG A 72 -4.89 5.08 -5.06
C ARG A 72 -3.36 5.03 -5.16
N PHE A 73 -2.70 5.76 -4.28
CA PHE A 73 -1.25 5.76 -4.15
C PHE A 73 -0.78 4.49 -3.45
N LEU A 74 0.52 4.18 -3.59
CA LEU A 74 1.17 3.22 -2.72
C LEU A 74 1.79 3.93 -1.53
N SER A 75 1.51 3.44 -0.34
CA SER A 75 2.23 3.80 0.88
C SER A 75 2.63 2.55 1.63
N PHE A 76 3.66 2.67 2.45
CA PHE A 76 4.09 1.60 3.35
C PHE A 76 4.26 2.09 4.78
N TRP A 77 4.25 1.12 5.67
CA TRP A 77 4.49 1.26 7.09
C TRP A 77 5.22 0.02 7.61
N ARG A 78 6.14 0.23 8.55
CA ARG A 78 6.77 -0.82 9.36
C ARG A 78 6.47 -0.61 10.83
N PRO A 79 6.52 -1.67 11.66
CA PRO A 79 6.50 -1.50 13.10
C PRO A 79 7.50 -0.44 13.55
N GLU A 80 7.06 0.41 14.49
CA GLU A 80 7.74 1.61 14.99
C GLU A 80 7.75 2.84 14.06
N ASP A 81 7.29 2.75 12.81
CA ASP A 81 7.10 3.93 11.99
C ASP A 81 5.97 4.81 12.57
N ILE A 82 6.25 6.09 12.78
CA ILE A 82 5.27 7.03 13.34
C ILE A 82 4.22 7.49 12.34
N ARG A 83 4.47 7.30 11.03
CA ARG A 83 3.64 7.80 9.91
C ARG A 83 3.77 6.89 8.70
N TRP A 84 2.79 6.97 7.81
CA TRP A 84 2.86 6.34 6.50
C TRP A 84 3.92 7.00 5.61
N THR A 85 4.66 6.19 4.86
CA THR A 85 5.60 6.66 3.86
C THR A 85 5.06 6.41 2.46
N ARG A 86 4.86 7.48 1.68
CA ARG A 86 4.45 7.36 0.28
C ARG A 86 5.58 6.80 -0.57
N VAL A 87 5.27 5.81 -1.39
CA VAL A 87 6.17 5.27 -2.40
C VAL A 87 6.25 6.21 -3.59
N THR A 88 7.46 6.54 -3.98
CA THR A 88 7.78 7.34 -5.18
C THR A 88 8.74 6.58 -6.07
N TRP A 89 8.61 6.74 -7.39
CA TRP A 89 9.51 6.16 -8.39
C TRP A 89 10.02 7.26 -9.30
N GLU A 90 11.33 7.30 -9.50
CA GLU A 90 12.02 8.37 -10.25
C GLU A 90 11.67 9.80 -9.79
N GLY A 91 11.22 9.97 -8.53
CA GLY A 91 10.79 11.25 -7.98
C GLY A 91 9.33 11.62 -8.30
N ASN A 92 8.57 10.74 -8.96
CA ASN A 92 7.16 10.92 -9.26
C ASN A 92 6.25 10.09 -8.34
N ASN A 93 5.09 10.66 -8.02
CA ASN A 93 4.01 9.98 -7.30
C ASN A 93 3.17 9.16 -8.29
N HIS A 94 3.42 7.87 -8.39
CA HIS A 94 2.59 6.96 -9.19
C HIS A 94 1.27 6.71 -8.48
N ARG A 95 0.20 6.63 -9.28
CA ARG A 95 -1.18 6.61 -8.81
C ARG A 95 -2.03 5.68 -9.66
N PHE A 96 -3.25 5.46 -9.21
CA PHE A 96 -4.25 4.58 -9.81
C PHE A 96 -3.89 3.10 -9.72
N PHE A 97 -3.21 2.71 -8.65
CA PHE A 97 -3.00 1.29 -8.36
C PHE A 97 -4.34 0.60 -8.08
N THR A 98 -4.52 -0.60 -8.64
CA THR A 98 -5.75 -1.38 -8.50
C THR A 98 -5.55 -2.63 -7.67
N ASP A 99 -4.33 -3.19 -7.67
CA ASP A 99 -4.03 -4.41 -6.94
C ASP A 99 -2.58 -4.43 -6.40
N LEU A 100 -2.38 -5.17 -5.31
CA LEU A 100 -1.13 -5.49 -4.62
C LEU A 100 -1.08 -6.96 -4.25
N ILE A 101 0.06 -7.61 -4.49
CA ILE A 101 0.38 -8.93 -3.94
C ILE A 101 1.80 -8.96 -3.39
N TYR A 102 2.04 -9.82 -2.41
CA TYR A 102 3.37 -10.15 -1.93
C TYR A 102 3.71 -11.60 -2.30
N PHE A 103 4.86 -11.80 -2.92
CA PHE A 103 5.36 -13.13 -3.31
C PHE A 103 6.88 -13.12 -3.41
N ASN A 104 7.55 -14.17 -2.90
CA ASN A 104 9.00 -14.34 -2.97
C ASN A 104 9.82 -13.08 -2.64
N ASN A 105 9.58 -12.48 -1.46
CA ASN A 105 10.27 -11.28 -0.97
C ASN A 105 10.09 -10.02 -1.85
N GLN A 106 9.11 -10.04 -2.73
CA GLN A 106 8.77 -8.96 -3.64
C GLN A 106 7.30 -8.57 -3.48
N ILE A 107 7.05 -7.27 -3.65
CA ILE A 107 5.71 -6.72 -3.78
C ILE A 107 5.50 -6.37 -5.24
N TYR A 108 4.35 -6.79 -5.75
CA TYR A 108 3.89 -6.52 -7.10
C TYR A 108 2.65 -5.65 -7.00
N ALA A 109 2.67 -4.52 -7.69
CA ALA A 109 1.55 -3.59 -7.78
C ALA A 109 1.19 -3.39 -9.25
N VAL A 110 -0.10 -3.42 -9.56
CA VAL A 110 -0.59 -3.11 -10.92
C VAL A 110 -1.47 -1.89 -10.89
N ASP A 111 -1.28 -1.01 -11.87
CA ASP A 111 -2.12 0.17 -12.05
C ASP A 111 -3.26 -0.05 -13.04
N TYR A 112 -4.15 0.93 -13.11
CA TYR A 112 -5.32 0.92 -14.00
C TYR A 112 -4.97 0.72 -15.49
N TRP A 113 -3.74 1.08 -15.90
CA TRP A 113 -3.27 0.92 -17.28
C TRP A 113 -2.58 -0.43 -17.51
N GLY A 114 -2.54 -1.31 -16.50
CA GLY A 114 -1.89 -2.60 -16.58
C GLY A 114 -0.37 -2.52 -16.43
N ASN A 115 0.19 -1.39 -15.98
CA ASN A 115 1.61 -1.31 -15.70
C ASN A 115 1.91 -2.06 -14.40
N LEU A 116 2.91 -2.94 -14.43
CA LEU A 116 3.35 -3.70 -13.27
C LEU A 116 4.57 -3.04 -12.62
N LEU A 117 4.45 -2.61 -11.37
CA LEU A 117 5.57 -2.20 -10.52
C LEU A 117 6.01 -3.38 -9.64
N VAL A 118 7.29 -3.71 -9.66
CA VAL A 118 7.88 -4.78 -8.82
C VAL A 118 8.94 -4.21 -7.90
N CYS A 119 8.83 -4.47 -6.60
CA CYS A 119 9.74 -3.92 -5.58
C CYS A 119 10.20 -4.99 -4.59
N ASN A 120 11.51 -5.10 -4.33
CA ASN A 120 12.00 -5.98 -3.28
C ASN A 120 11.74 -5.35 -1.92
N VAL A 121 11.21 -6.13 -0.96
CA VAL A 121 10.90 -5.61 0.39
C VAL A 121 12.12 -5.01 1.10
N ALA A 122 13.30 -5.59 0.86
CA ALA A 122 14.57 -5.09 1.40
C ALA A 122 14.96 -3.70 0.84
N ASP A 123 14.48 -3.34 -0.35
CA ASP A 123 14.77 -2.04 -0.98
C ASP A 123 13.76 -0.96 -0.53
N VAL A 124 12.62 -1.34 0.07
CA VAL A 124 11.59 -0.40 0.56
C VAL A 124 11.98 0.14 1.94
N VAL A 125 13.13 0.80 2.03
CA VAL A 125 13.64 1.42 3.27
C VAL A 125 13.41 2.93 3.33
N SER A 126 13.04 3.54 2.19
CA SER A 126 12.86 4.98 2.05
C SER A 126 11.73 5.27 1.06
N PRO A 127 11.15 6.49 1.05
CA PRO A 127 10.10 6.85 0.11
C PRO A 127 10.52 6.74 -1.36
N ARG A 128 11.82 6.80 -1.65
CA ARG A 128 12.34 6.70 -3.00
C ARG A 128 12.73 5.26 -3.29
N LEU A 129 11.97 4.60 -4.16
CA LEU A 129 12.36 3.30 -4.67
C LEU A 129 13.34 3.50 -5.83
N THR A 130 14.53 2.92 -5.69
CA THR A 130 15.62 3.00 -6.67
C THR A 130 15.70 1.77 -7.57
N LYS A 131 15.04 0.67 -7.19
CA LYS A 131 15.14 -0.63 -7.85
C LYS A 131 13.76 -1.28 -8.02
N CYS A 132 12.84 -0.54 -8.63
CA CYS A 132 11.60 -1.12 -9.12
C CYS A 132 11.53 -1.00 -10.65
N HIS A 133 10.99 -2.03 -11.28
CA HIS A 133 10.78 -2.07 -12.73
C HIS A 133 9.31 -1.86 -13.01
N ILE A 134 9.02 -0.97 -13.96
CA ILE A 134 7.70 -0.88 -14.58
C ILE A 134 7.74 -1.73 -15.84
N ILE A 135 6.83 -2.69 -15.94
CA ILE A 135 6.58 -3.44 -17.17
C ILE A 135 5.29 -2.87 -17.77
N PRO A 136 5.37 -2.05 -18.84
CA PRO A 136 4.18 -1.53 -19.49
C PRO A 136 3.37 -2.66 -20.12
N SER A 137 2.05 -2.50 -20.14
CA SER A 137 1.22 -3.31 -21.02
C SER A 137 1.54 -2.93 -22.48
N GLU A 138 1.76 -3.92 -23.34
CA GLU A 138 1.85 -3.67 -24.78
C GLU A 138 0.47 -3.20 -25.25
N TYR A 139 0.38 -1.95 -25.74
CA TYR A 139 -0.84 -1.46 -26.37
C TYR A 139 -0.99 -2.17 -27.72
N ASP A 140 -1.98 -3.05 -27.83
CA ASP A 140 -2.40 -3.61 -29.11
C ASP A 140 -3.22 -2.55 -29.85
N GLU A 141 -2.67 -1.92 -30.91
CA GLU A 141 -3.32 -0.86 -31.70
C GLU A 141 -4.56 -1.33 -32.50
N HIS A 142 -5.07 -2.54 -32.28
CA HIS A 142 -6.10 -3.17 -33.10
C HIS A 142 -7.55 -2.90 -32.71
N PHE A 143 -7.81 -2.02 -31.73
CA PHE A 143 -9.16 -1.54 -31.43
C PHE A 143 -9.23 -0.01 -31.41
N ARG A 144 -9.40 0.57 -32.60
CA ARG A 144 -9.98 1.91 -32.80
C ARG A 144 -11.26 1.80 -33.62
#